data_AF-A0A7S4IN13-F1
#
_entry.id   AF-A0A7S4IN13-F1
#
_cell.length_a   1.000
_cell.length_b   1.000
_cell.length_c   1.000
_cell.angle_alpha   90.00
_cell.angle_beta   90.00
_cell.angle_gamma   90.00
#
_symmetry.space_group_name_H-M   'P 1'
#
loop_
_entity.id
_entity.type
_entity.pdbx_description
1 polymer ?
#
loop_
_entity_poly.entity_id
_entity_poly.type
_entity_poly.pdbx_seq_one_letter_code
_entity_poly.pdbx_strand_id
1 'polypeptide(L)'
;NNVCLTGLCGVEGQTPDQNGCFFENNVNPCNDLDACTGTFESPDQCFGGTCNPGGLACPPQISNVLAGQYFAAGEVIITNDDSNFYVTWTSNSNWVSKEFHIYLDTNPPIRSAPGYFPFTFNLAHAVASAEFVIPNDIGCGAFAYFAVHFVAEPNAAEFCGENEDCTSSTETAWMEGDNAPDDWHQWGNYGDFTTCCCEGFSHVREFGAHTAVDITFVPDVTKALSTSLSNENFGEDELVDILSEMLNHPREAIVVISLDFYGEIGEAVVGFLRANNVAGSTIANVLMSTEEETFEDYGLSDVSLVVSDVDLDDYFYFFDTSSAVSSTSDSSSFTNFRSDSLSDS
;
A
#
# COMPACT_ATOMS: atom_id res chain seq x y z
N ASN A 1 -15.51 21.05 -18.44
CA ASN A 1 -16.92 20.96 -18.83
C ASN A 1 -17.20 19.52 -19.21
N ASN A 2 -17.50 18.71 -18.20
CA ASN A 2 -17.72 17.26 -18.28
C ASN A 2 -19.12 17.01 -18.85
N VAL A 3 -19.35 17.40 -20.10
CA VAL A 3 -20.68 17.31 -20.67
C VAL A 3 -20.73 16.11 -21.60
N CYS A 4 -20.94 14.95 -21.00
CA CYS A 4 -21.73 13.93 -21.67
C CYS A 4 -23.06 14.58 -22.03
N LEU A 5 -23.18 15.04 -23.27
CA LEU A 5 -24.43 15.61 -23.75
C LEU A 5 -25.46 14.48 -23.76
N THR A 6 -26.24 14.34 -22.70
CA THR A 6 -27.50 13.60 -22.71
C THR A 6 -28.51 14.46 -23.45
N GLY A 7 -28.52 14.38 -24.77
CA GLY A 7 -29.55 15.09 -25.51
C GLY A 7 -29.35 15.15 -27.00
N LEU A 8 -29.83 14.13 -27.70
CA LEU A 8 -30.69 14.36 -28.85
C LEU A 8 -31.89 13.40 -28.76
N CYS A 9 -33.03 13.90 -28.29
CA CYS A 9 -34.30 13.20 -28.50
C CYS A 9 -34.62 13.26 -30.00
N GLY A 10 -34.60 12.09 -30.65
CA GLY A 10 -35.23 11.82 -31.94
C GLY A 10 -34.33 11.89 -33.16
N VAL A 11 -34.01 10.72 -33.72
CA VAL A 11 -33.72 10.57 -35.15
C VAL A 11 -35.05 10.57 -35.91
N GLU A 12 -35.12 11.26 -37.04
CA GLU A 12 -36.33 11.37 -37.87
C GLU A 12 -36.75 9.96 -38.37
N GLY A 13 -37.86 9.41 -37.86
CA GLY A 13 -38.48 8.18 -38.41
C GLY A 13 -38.78 7.01 -37.45
N GLN A 14 -38.57 7.13 -36.14
CA GLN A 14 -38.94 6.07 -35.17
C GLN A 14 -40.02 6.51 -34.17
N THR A 15 -40.85 5.56 -33.71
CA THR A 15 -41.97 5.77 -32.78
C THR A 15 -41.52 5.87 -31.32
N PRO A 16 -41.71 7.02 -30.64
CA PRO A 16 -41.18 7.26 -29.29
C PRO A 16 -41.77 6.33 -28.21
N ASP A 17 -41.09 6.23 -27.08
CA ASP A 17 -41.69 5.69 -25.85
C ASP A 17 -42.79 6.62 -25.30
N GLN A 18 -43.44 6.24 -24.20
CA GLN A 18 -44.58 6.99 -23.63
C GLN A 18 -44.22 8.43 -23.18
N ASN A 19 -42.94 8.80 -23.17
CA ASN A 19 -42.43 10.14 -22.85
C ASN A 19 -41.71 10.85 -24.02
N GLY A 20 -41.66 10.26 -25.22
CA GLY A 20 -41.19 10.99 -26.41
C GLY A 20 -39.68 10.97 -26.69
N CYS A 21 -38.85 10.24 -25.94
CA CYS A 21 -37.39 10.28 -26.11
C CYS A 21 -36.78 8.89 -26.35
N PHE A 22 -35.90 8.82 -27.35
CA PHE A 22 -35.00 7.69 -27.56
C PHE A 22 -33.70 8.00 -26.84
N PHE A 23 -33.32 7.18 -25.87
CA PHE A 23 -31.97 7.19 -25.31
C PHE A 23 -31.14 6.19 -26.10
N GLU A 24 -30.43 6.65 -27.12
CA GLU A 24 -29.25 5.91 -27.59
C GLU A 24 -28.14 6.14 -26.55
N ASN A 25 -27.47 5.07 -26.12
CA ASN A 25 -26.30 5.22 -25.26
C ASN A 25 -25.27 6.08 -26.00
N ASN A 26 -25.00 7.28 -25.47
CA ASN A 26 -23.97 8.15 -25.98
C ASN A 26 -22.62 7.49 -25.67
N VAL A 27 -22.05 6.72 -26.59
CA VAL A 27 -20.72 6.11 -26.46
C VAL A 27 -19.61 7.02 -26.99
N ASN A 28 -19.88 8.31 -27.19
CA ASN A 28 -18.86 9.22 -27.67
C ASN A 28 -17.74 9.35 -26.62
N PRO A 29 -16.50 9.54 -27.07
CA PRO A 29 -15.40 9.90 -26.19
C PRO A 29 -15.78 11.10 -25.33
N CYS A 30 -15.53 10.99 -24.03
CA CYS A 30 -15.63 12.10 -23.11
C CYS A 30 -14.25 12.43 -22.55
N ASN A 31 -14.19 13.48 -21.74
CA ASN A 31 -13.02 13.86 -21.00
C ASN A 31 -13.55 14.13 -19.59
N ASP A 32 -13.23 13.24 -18.65
CA ASP A 32 -13.59 13.37 -17.24
C ASP A 32 -12.68 14.36 -16.49
N LEU A 33 -11.72 14.96 -17.20
CA LEU A 33 -10.65 15.83 -16.74
C LEU A 33 -9.58 15.11 -15.93
N ASP A 34 -9.52 13.78 -16.01
CA ASP A 34 -8.32 13.05 -15.67
C ASP A 34 -7.44 12.88 -16.94
N ALA A 35 -6.13 12.86 -16.74
CA ALA A 35 -5.17 12.57 -17.80
C ALA A 35 -4.78 11.09 -17.85
N CYS A 36 -5.47 10.25 -17.07
CA CYS A 36 -4.91 9.02 -16.54
C CYS A 36 -5.76 7.81 -16.91
N THR A 37 -6.98 8.03 -17.34
CA THR A 37 -7.85 7.09 -18.03
C THR A 37 -8.01 7.53 -19.48
N GLY A 38 -8.48 6.59 -20.29
CA GLY A 38 -8.75 6.88 -21.69
C GLY A 38 -7.52 6.70 -22.56
N THR A 39 -7.30 5.46 -23.01
CA THR A 39 -6.29 5.19 -24.05
C THR A 39 -6.90 5.39 -25.44
N PHE A 40 -6.06 5.43 -26.48
CA PHE A 40 -6.56 5.43 -27.86
C PHE A 40 -7.42 4.18 -28.17
N GLU A 41 -7.10 3.04 -27.56
CA GLU A 41 -7.81 1.76 -27.76
C GLU A 41 -9.04 1.62 -26.85
N SER A 42 -9.01 2.26 -25.68
CA SER A 42 -10.09 2.26 -24.69
C SER A 42 -10.25 3.68 -24.15
N PRO A 43 -10.85 4.62 -24.90
CA PRO A 43 -11.04 6.00 -24.48
C PRO A 43 -12.13 6.09 -23.41
N ASP A 44 -12.21 7.21 -22.69
CA ASP A 44 -13.31 7.47 -21.75
C ASP A 44 -14.62 7.58 -22.52
N GLN A 45 -15.67 6.98 -22.01
CA GLN A 45 -16.95 6.89 -22.71
C GLN A 45 -18.09 7.38 -21.85
N CYS A 46 -19.00 8.11 -22.47
CA CYS A 46 -20.23 8.47 -21.78
C CYS A 46 -21.10 7.22 -21.54
N PHE A 47 -21.68 7.12 -20.35
CA PHE A 47 -22.71 6.13 -20.04
C PHE A 47 -23.69 6.73 -19.03
N GLY A 48 -24.97 6.78 -19.36
CA GLY A 48 -26.00 7.33 -18.46
C GLY A 48 -25.81 8.81 -18.09
N GLY A 49 -25.06 9.58 -18.89
CA GLY A 49 -24.75 10.99 -18.59
C GLY A 49 -23.52 11.20 -17.70
N THR A 50 -22.87 10.12 -17.27
CA THR A 50 -21.57 10.13 -16.58
C THR A 50 -20.47 9.77 -17.57
N CYS A 51 -19.30 10.41 -17.45
CA CYS A 51 -18.11 9.97 -18.18
C CYS A 51 -17.51 8.80 -17.41
N ASN A 52 -17.52 7.62 -18.03
CA ASN A 52 -16.87 6.45 -17.47
C ASN A 52 -15.42 6.41 -17.95
N PRO A 53 -14.47 6.16 -17.05
CA PRO A 53 -13.06 6.07 -17.41
C PRO A 53 -12.81 4.92 -18.38
N GLY A 54 -11.89 5.14 -19.31
CA GLY A 54 -11.41 4.16 -20.26
C GLY A 54 -10.34 3.22 -19.69
N GLY A 55 -9.43 2.75 -20.54
CA GLY A 55 -8.28 1.97 -20.11
C GLY A 55 -7.27 2.82 -19.33
N LEU A 56 -6.47 2.18 -18.48
CA LEU A 56 -5.43 2.86 -17.71
C LEU A 56 -4.35 3.42 -18.64
N ALA A 57 -4.02 4.70 -18.51
CA ALA A 57 -2.88 5.31 -19.20
C ALA A 57 -1.55 4.74 -18.68
N CYS A 58 -1.50 4.37 -17.39
CA CYS A 58 -0.37 3.75 -16.71
C CYS A 58 -0.73 2.34 -16.27
N PRO A 59 -0.78 1.34 -17.17
CA PRO A 59 -0.99 -0.04 -16.75
C PRO A 59 0.19 -0.48 -15.86
N PRO A 60 -0.07 -1.15 -14.73
CA PRO A 60 1.01 -1.70 -13.92
C PRO A 60 1.74 -2.80 -14.70
N GLN A 61 3.04 -2.89 -14.48
CA GLN A 61 3.84 -4.01 -14.94
C GLN A 61 3.82 -5.10 -13.88
N ILE A 62 3.35 -6.28 -14.28
CA ILE A 62 3.24 -7.45 -13.40
C ILE A 62 4.28 -8.46 -13.85
N SER A 63 5.03 -9.03 -12.92
CA SER A 63 6.04 -10.04 -13.19
C SER A 63 5.99 -11.11 -12.11
N ASN A 64 6.01 -12.39 -12.49
CA ASN A 64 6.05 -13.47 -11.50
C ASN A 64 7.39 -13.43 -10.77
N VAL A 65 7.42 -14.08 -9.61
CA VAL A 65 8.65 -14.30 -8.86
C VAL A 65 8.90 -15.79 -8.70
N LEU A 66 10.15 -16.19 -8.95
CA LEU A 66 10.63 -17.55 -8.73
C LEU A 66 11.65 -17.57 -7.59
N ALA A 67 11.34 -18.34 -6.54
CA ALA A 67 12.28 -18.73 -5.49
C ALA A 67 13.05 -19.98 -5.93
N GLY A 68 14.36 -20.01 -5.67
CA GLY A 68 15.20 -21.18 -5.95
C GLY A 68 15.18 -21.63 -7.42
N GLN A 69 14.82 -20.73 -8.35
CA GLN A 69 14.67 -20.93 -9.80
C GLN A 69 13.44 -21.74 -10.26
N TYR A 70 12.78 -22.48 -9.38
CA TYR A 70 11.73 -23.44 -9.76
C TYR A 70 10.43 -23.28 -8.99
N PHE A 71 10.44 -22.52 -7.89
CA PHE A 71 9.29 -22.37 -7.02
C PHE A 71 8.60 -21.05 -7.30
N ALA A 72 7.36 -21.10 -7.79
CA ALA A 72 6.53 -19.90 -7.82
C ALA A 72 6.44 -19.34 -6.40
N ALA A 73 6.79 -18.07 -6.24
CA ALA A 73 6.85 -17.38 -4.95
C ALA A 73 5.85 -16.23 -4.84
N GLY A 74 5.18 -15.88 -5.94
CA GLY A 74 4.23 -14.78 -5.99
C GLY A 74 4.44 -13.91 -7.22
N GLU A 75 4.08 -12.65 -7.10
CA GLU A 75 4.22 -11.65 -8.16
C GLU A 75 4.73 -10.33 -7.59
N VAL A 76 5.35 -9.56 -8.47
CA VAL A 76 5.72 -8.17 -8.26
C VAL A 76 4.91 -7.31 -9.22
N ILE A 77 4.32 -6.25 -8.69
CA ILE A 77 3.57 -5.23 -9.43
C ILE A 77 4.34 -3.93 -9.30
N ILE A 78 4.67 -3.32 -10.45
CA ILE A 78 5.37 -2.04 -10.51
C ILE A 78 4.53 -1.05 -11.29
N THR A 79 4.36 0.12 -10.71
CA THR A 79 3.67 1.25 -11.32
C THR A 79 4.31 2.55 -10.84
N ASN A 80 3.91 3.68 -11.41
CA ASN A 80 4.40 4.98 -10.99
C ASN A 80 3.31 6.05 -11.07
N ASP A 81 3.51 7.11 -10.29
CA ASP A 81 2.92 8.42 -10.53
C ASP A 81 4.03 9.43 -10.89
N ASP A 82 3.68 10.71 -10.93
CA ASP A 82 4.63 11.78 -11.26
C ASP A 82 5.78 11.93 -10.23
N SER A 83 5.61 11.42 -9.01
CA SER A 83 6.51 11.64 -7.87
C SER A 83 7.17 10.36 -7.35
N ASN A 84 6.56 9.20 -7.53
CA ASN A 84 7.01 7.94 -6.95
C ASN A 84 6.76 6.75 -7.88
N PHE A 85 7.60 5.74 -7.73
CA PHE A 85 7.33 4.36 -8.12
C PHE A 85 6.78 3.59 -6.94
N TYR A 86 5.84 2.71 -7.23
CA TYR A 86 5.22 1.81 -6.28
C TYR A 86 5.59 0.40 -6.69
N VAL A 87 6.22 -0.33 -5.77
CA VAL A 87 6.64 -1.72 -5.96
C VAL A 87 5.93 -2.56 -4.93
N THR A 88 4.97 -3.36 -5.37
CA THR A 88 4.23 -4.28 -4.52
C THR A 88 4.67 -5.70 -4.79
N TRP A 89 4.96 -6.44 -3.74
CA TRP A 89 5.14 -7.88 -3.80
C TRP A 89 3.98 -8.56 -3.07
N THR A 90 3.43 -9.59 -3.70
CA THR A 90 2.39 -10.45 -3.13
C THR A 90 2.79 -11.90 -3.28
N SER A 91 2.92 -12.59 -2.15
CA SER A 91 3.23 -14.01 -2.08
C SER A 91 2.06 -14.88 -2.54
N ASN A 92 2.36 -16.05 -3.11
CA ASN A 92 1.36 -17.08 -3.41
C ASN A 92 0.96 -17.93 -2.19
N SER A 93 1.03 -17.38 -0.97
CA SER A 93 0.77 -17.95 0.37
C SER A 93 1.85 -18.87 0.97
N ASN A 94 2.77 -19.41 0.17
CA ASN A 94 3.76 -20.37 0.68
C ASN A 94 5.09 -19.73 1.10
N TRP A 95 5.25 -18.43 0.83
CA TRP A 95 6.50 -17.72 1.06
C TRP A 95 6.26 -16.46 1.87
N VAL A 96 7.19 -16.16 2.76
CA VAL A 96 7.29 -14.87 3.44
C VAL A 96 8.68 -14.30 3.22
N SER A 97 8.82 -12.99 3.35
CA SER A 97 10.13 -12.32 3.26
C SER A 97 10.16 -11.13 4.19
N LYS A 98 11.34 -10.87 4.76
CA LYS A 98 11.67 -9.63 5.47
C LYS A 98 12.80 -8.85 4.80
N GLU A 99 13.51 -9.45 3.84
CA GLU A 99 14.67 -8.84 3.19
C GLU A 99 14.40 -8.66 1.70
N PHE A 100 14.37 -7.42 1.25
CA PHE A 100 14.05 -7.03 -0.13
C PHE A 100 15.16 -6.15 -0.69
N HIS A 101 15.48 -6.36 -1.96
CA HIS A 101 16.45 -5.59 -2.72
C HIS A 101 15.80 -5.18 -4.03
N ILE A 102 15.71 -3.88 -4.28
CA ILE A 102 15.06 -3.33 -5.47
C ILE A 102 16.07 -2.49 -6.24
N TYR A 103 16.27 -2.85 -7.50
CA TYR A 103 16.97 -2.02 -8.47
C TYR A 103 15.93 -1.21 -9.24
N LEU A 104 16.18 0.09 -9.36
CA LEU A 104 15.39 1.00 -10.19
C LEU A 104 16.27 2.17 -10.63
N ASP A 105 16.59 2.24 -11.93
CA ASP A 105 17.45 3.29 -12.50
C ASP A 105 17.18 3.45 -14.02
N THR A 106 17.64 4.55 -14.60
CA THR A 106 17.73 4.81 -16.04
C THR A 106 18.79 3.97 -16.77
N ASN A 107 19.72 3.38 -16.03
CA ASN A 107 20.75 2.50 -16.58
C ASN A 107 20.47 1.04 -16.19
N PRO A 108 20.74 0.06 -17.08
CA PRO A 108 20.55 -1.34 -16.73
C PRO A 108 21.49 -1.76 -15.59
N PRO A 109 21.09 -2.70 -14.73
CA PRO A 109 21.93 -3.17 -13.63
C PRO A 109 23.22 -3.78 -14.20
N ILE A 110 24.37 -3.33 -13.72
CA ILE A 110 25.69 -3.84 -14.15
C ILE A 110 26.12 -5.10 -13.39
N ARG A 111 25.42 -5.46 -12.31
CA ARG A 111 25.77 -6.57 -11.42
C ARG A 111 24.52 -7.24 -10.90
N SER A 112 24.66 -8.54 -10.68
CA SER A 112 23.64 -9.44 -10.15
C SER A 112 23.50 -9.45 -8.64
N ALA A 113 24.53 -9.00 -7.93
CA ALA A 113 24.61 -9.10 -6.49
C ALA A 113 23.61 -8.13 -5.84
N PRO A 114 22.55 -8.62 -5.15
CA PRO A 114 21.46 -7.77 -4.64
C PRO A 114 21.93 -6.69 -3.66
N GLY A 115 22.98 -6.95 -2.88
CA GLY A 115 23.58 -5.97 -1.97
C GLY A 115 24.22 -4.74 -2.63
N TYR A 116 24.21 -4.64 -3.97
CA TYR A 116 24.58 -3.43 -4.71
C TYR A 116 23.37 -2.65 -5.23
N PHE A 117 22.15 -3.14 -5.01
CA PHE A 117 20.95 -2.46 -5.44
C PHE A 117 20.76 -1.15 -4.64
N PRO A 118 20.28 -0.06 -5.26
CA PRO A 118 20.15 1.22 -4.57
C PRO A 118 19.19 1.20 -3.38
N PHE A 119 18.20 0.29 -3.41
CA PHE A 119 17.18 0.19 -2.38
C PHE A 119 17.23 -1.20 -1.73
N THR A 120 17.48 -1.21 -0.41
CA THR A 120 17.47 -2.42 0.41
C THR A 120 16.57 -2.19 1.60
N PHE A 121 15.70 -3.15 1.88
CA PHE A 121 14.73 -3.10 2.96
C PHE A 121 14.87 -4.34 3.83
N ASN A 122 14.93 -4.13 5.14
CA ASN A 122 14.93 -5.18 6.15
C ASN A 122 13.82 -4.89 7.16
N LEU A 123 12.75 -5.68 7.09
CA LEU A 123 11.60 -5.57 7.98
C LEU A 123 11.87 -6.30 9.30
N ALA A 124 11.18 -5.90 10.38
CA ALA A 124 11.29 -6.55 11.69
C ALA A 124 10.84 -8.02 11.66
N HIS A 125 9.75 -8.30 10.92
CA HIS A 125 9.20 -9.63 10.73
C HIS A 125 8.97 -9.93 9.25
N ALA A 126 8.94 -11.21 8.90
CA ALA A 126 8.66 -11.65 7.54
C ALA A 126 7.17 -11.52 7.23
N VAL A 127 6.86 -11.01 6.04
CA VAL A 127 5.48 -10.77 5.59
C VAL A 127 5.20 -11.53 4.30
N ALA A 128 3.93 -11.78 4.01
CA ALA A 128 3.48 -12.37 2.74
C ALA A 128 3.18 -11.32 1.66
N SER A 129 3.10 -10.04 2.03
CA SER A 129 2.96 -8.94 1.09
C SER A 129 3.66 -7.70 1.63
N ALA A 130 4.37 -7.00 0.74
CA ALA A 130 5.10 -5.79 1.05
C ALA A 130 4.99 -4.80 -0.10
N GLU A 131 5.06 -3.54 0.24
CA GLU A 131 4.88 -2.41 -0.64
C GLU A 131 5.91 -1.33 -0.33
N PHE A 132 6.60 -0.90 -1.39
CA PHE A 132 7.67 0.07 -1.32
C PHE A 132 7.33 1.25 -2.21
N VAL A 133 7.65 2.45 -1.71
CA VAL A 133 7.38 3.69 -2.42
C VAL A 133 8.70 4.43 -2.61
N ILE A 134 9.20 4.40 -3.84
CA ILE A 134 10.53 4.88 -4.23
C ILE A 134 10.38 6.21 -4.98
N PRO A 135 11.11 7.29 -4.65
CA PRO A 135 11.04 8.54 -5.39
C PRO A 135 11.29 8.37 -6.91
N ASN A 136 10.47 9.02 -7.73
CA ASN A 136 10.61 9.01 -9.18
C ASN A 136 11.55 10.15 -9.65
N ASP A 137 12.85 9.87 -9.65
CA ASP A 137 13.88 10.78 -10.17
C ASP A 137 14.18 10.56 -11.68
N ILE A 138 13.51 9.59 -12.31
CA ILE A 138 13.75 9.17 -13.70
C ILE A 138 13.07 10.12 -14.70
N GLY A 139 12.00 10.79 -14.26
CA GLY A 139 11.24 11.73 -15.07
C GLY A 139 10.24 11.02 -15.98
N CYS A 140 9.24 11.76 -16.43
CA CYS A 140 8.12 11.27 -17.24
C CYS A 140 8.54 10.82 -18.66
N GLY A 141 7.99 9.69 -19.13
CA GLY A 141 8.20 9.13 -20.47
C GLY A 141 9.60 8.55 -20.70
N ALA A 142 10.40 8.47 -19.65
CA ALA A 142 11.75 7.94 -19.69
C ALA A 142 11.74 6.42 -19.45
N PHE A 143 12.77 5.76 -19.95
CA PHE A 143 12.97 4.34 -19.75
C PHE A 143 13.60 4.09 -18.38
N ALA A 144 13.01 3.19 -17.61
CA ALA A 144 13.52 2.71 -16.33
C ALA A 144 13.80 1.21 -16.44
N TYR A 145 14.88 0.76 -15.81
CA TYR A 145 15.21 -0.64 -15.63
C TYR A 145 14.96 -1.00 -14.18
N PHE A 146 14.36 -2.17 -13.96
CA PHE A 146 14.02 -2.61 -12.62
C PHE A 146 14.27 -4.10 -12.42
N ALA A 147 14.67 -4.45 -11.20
CA ALA A 147 14.80 -5.83 -10.76
C ALA A 147 14.42 -5.91 -9.29
N VAL A 148 13.73 -6.98 -8.92
CA VAL A 148 13.35 -7.22 -7.52
C VAL A 148 13.91 -8.58 -7.10
N HIS A 149 14.66 -8.56 -6.02
CA HIS A 149 15.20 -9.73 -5.35
C HIS A 149 14.74 -9.74 -3.90
N PHE A 150 14.48 -10.93 -3.35
CA PHE A 150 14.25 -11.08 -1.92
C PHE A 150 14.71 -12.43 -1.41
N VAL A 151 14.88 -12.49 -0.08
CA VAL A 151 15.19 -13.71 0.65
C VAL A 151 13.87 -14.36 1.06
N ALA A 152 13.48 -15.40 0.33
CA ALA A 152 12.19 -16.06 0.52
C ALA A 152 12.32 -17.17 1.56
N GLU A 153 11.53 -17.10 2.62
CA GLU A 153 11.44 -18.10 3.67
C GLU A 153 10.12 -18.89 3.51
N PRO A 154 10.14 -20.22 3.55
CA PRO A 154 8.92 -21.02 3.48
C PRO A 154 7.99 -20.70 4.67
N ASN A 155 6.72 -20.42 4.41
CA ASN A 155 5.68 -20.18 5.42
C ASN A 155 5.09 -21.50 5.98
N ALA A 156 5.65 -22.65 5.60
CA ALA A 156 5.25 -23.97 6.03
C ALA A 156 6.49 -24.85 6.20
N ALA A 157 6.33 -25.96 6.95
CA ALA A 157 7.44 -26.86 7.27
C ALA A 157 8.13 -27.46 6.02
N GLU A 158 7.40 -27.62 4.92
CA GLU A 158 7.92 -28.10 3.63
C GLU A 158 7.00 -27.65 2.50
N PHE A 159 7.58 -27.12 1.42
CA PHE A 159 6.88 -26.71 0.21
C PHE A 159 7.43 -27.49 -0.99
N CYS A 160 6.54 -28.09 -1.79
CA CYS A 160 6.93 -28.85 -2.98
C CYS A 160 6.46 -28.14 -4.25
N GLY A 161 7.40 -27.93 -5.18
CA GLY A 161 7.13 -27.37 -6.49
C GLY A 161 6.50 -28.38 -7.45
N GLU A 162 6.20 -27.92 -8.67
CA GLU A 162 5.55 -28.75 -9.69
C GLU A 162 6.36 -29.99 -10.12
N ASN A 163 7.68 -29.95 -9.93
CA ASN A 163 8.59 -31.05 -10.27
C ASN A 163 8.74 -32.09 -9.14
N GLU A 164 7.91 -32.03 -8.09
CA GLU A 164 8.03 -32.84 -6.86
C GLU A 164 9.31 -32.56 -6.04
N ASP A 165 10.10 -31.55 -6.42
CA ASP A 165 11.18 -31.03 -5.59
C ASP A 165 10.58 -30.27 -4.42
N CYS A 166 11.02 -30.59 -3.20
CA CYS A 166 10.55 -29.93 -1.99
C CYS A 166 11.69 -29.14 -1.33
N THR A 167 11.35 -27.98 -0.77
CA THR A 167 12.25 -27.15 0.02
C THR A 167 11.61 -26.78 1.35
N SER A 168 12.45 -26.77 2.38
CA SER A 168 12.17 -26.23 3.71
C SER A 168 13.20 -25.17 4.09
N SER A 169 14.07 -24.82 3.14
CA SER A 169 15.13 -23.83 3.33
C SER A 169 14.72 -22.49 2.76
N THR A 170 15.34 -21.45 3.33
CA THR A 170 15.40 -20.13 2.72
C THR A 170 15.97 -20.21 1.31
N GLU A 171 15.31 -19.55 0.37
CA GLU A 171 15.70 -19.48 -1.03
C GLU A 171 15.97 -18.03 -1.45
N THR A 172 16.77 -17.83 -2.48
CA THR A 172 16.83 -16.55 -3.19
C THR A 172 15.71 -16.49 -4.21
N ALA A 173 14.94 -15.41 -4.20
CA ALA A 173 13.85 -15.21 -5.13
C ALA A 173 14.09 -14.00 -6.04
N TRP A 174 13.73 -14.16 -7.32
CA TRP A 174 13.87 -13.12 -8.33
C TRP A 174 12.58 -12.95 -9.11
N MET A 175 12.25 -11.69 -9.33
CA MET A 175 11.29 -11.31 -10.35
C MET A 175 11.75 -11.77 -11.74
N GLU A 176 10.82 -12.32 -12.51
CA GLU A 176 11.05 -12.65 -13.92
C GLU A 176 11.24 -11.37 -14.75
N GLY A 177 12.07 -11.45 -15.78
CA GLY A 177 12.33 -10.34 -16.70
C GLY A 177 12.91 -10.84 -18.02
N ASP A 178 12.89 -9.98 -19.03
CA ASP A 178 13.29 -10.32 -20.40
C ASP A 178 14.79 -10.12 -20.68
N ASN A 179 15.49 -9.43 -19.77
CA ASN A 179 16.88 -9.06 -19.95
C ASN A 179 17.76 -9.59 -18.82
N ALA A 180 19.04 -9.85 -19.15
CA ALA A 180 20.08 -10.11 -18.18
C ALA A 180 21.46 -9.65 -18.71
N PRO A 181 22.36 -9.05 -17.90
CA PRO A 181 23.75 -8.85 -18.27
C PRO A 181 24.44 -10.18 -18.62
N ASP A 182 25.44 -10.12 -19.51
CA ASP A 182 26.15 -11.31 -20.02
C ASP A 182 26.77 -12.20 -18.91
N ASP A 183 27.06 -11.62 -17.74
CA ASP A 183 27.63 -12.30 -16.57
C ASP A 183 26.59 -12.61 -15.46
N TRP A 184 25.29 -12.33 -15.67
CA TRP A 184 24.24 -12.68 -14.71
C TRP A 184 23.99 -14.21 -14.74
N HIS A 185 23.84 -14.83 -13.58
CA HIS A 185 23.25 -16.16 -13.50
C HIS A 185 21.86 -16.12 -14.13
N GLN A 186 21.56 -17.07 -15.02
CA GLN A 186 20.44 -17.07 -16.00
C GLN A 186 19.01 -16.92 -15.42
N TRP A 187 18.86 -16.89 -14.11
CA TRP A 187 17.58 -16.83 -13.40
C TRP A 187 17.37 -15.52 -12.64
N GLY A 188 18.41 -14.70 -12.48
CA GLY A 188 18.26 -13.33 -12.04
C GLY A 188 18.12 -12.44 -13.26
N ASN A 189 16.92 -11.90 -13.48
CA ASN A 189 16.62 -11.08 -14.65
C ASN A 189 16.17 -9.69 -14.20
N TYR A 190 16.09 -8.78 -15.17
CA TYR A 190 15.50 -7.46 -15.00
C TYR A 190 14.48 -7.19 -16.09
N GLY A 191 13.50 -6.37 -15.73
CA GLY A 191 12.54 -5.79 -16.65
C GLY A 191 12.90 -4.37 -17.00
N ASP A 192 12.16 -3.85 -17.96
CA ASP A 192 12.15 -2.44 -18.32
C ASP A 192 10.71 -1.92 -18.37
N PHE A 193 10.58 -0.66 -17.99
CA PHE A 193 9.33 0.04 -17.80
C PHE A 193 9.48 1.46 -18.35
N THR A 194 8.50 1.95 -19.10
CA THR A 194 8.47 3.36 -19.49
C THR A 194 7.66 4.12 -18.46
N THR A 195 8.29 5.10 -17.81
CA THR A 195 7.62 5.92 -16.80
C THR A 195 6.41 6.61 -17.39
N CYS A 196 5.27 6.38 -16.75
CA CYS A 196 4.04 6.98 -17.17
C CYS A 196 3.94 8.41 -16.63
N CYS A 197 3.19 9.26 -17.35
CA CYS A 197 3.00 10.66 -17.01
C CYS A 197 1.52 10.93 -16.85
N CYS A 198 1.10 11.29 -15.65
CA CYS A 198 -0.31 11.39 -15.32
C CYS A 198 -0.45 12.50 -14.29
N GLU A 199 -0.65 13.73 -14.77
CA GLU A 199 -0.72 14.95 -13.94
C GLU A 199 -1.72 14.77 -12.80
N GLY A 200 -1.21 14.47 -11.61
CA GLY A 200 -1.95 14.48 -10.34
C GLY A 200 -3.03 13.42 -10.13
N PHE A 201 -3.22 12.45 -11.04
CA PHE A 201 -4.26 11.43 -10.91
C PHE A 201 -3.77 10.03 -11.27
N SER A 202 -2.82 9.50 -10.50
CA SER A 202 -2.53 8.09 -10.68
C SER A 202 -3.73 7.24 -10.27
N HIS A 203 -4.06 6.21 -11.07
CA HIS A 203 -4.91 5.07 -10.66
C HIS A 203 -4.44 4.38 -9.39
N VAL A 204 -3.25 4.78 -8.96
CA VAL A 204 -2.50 4.33 -7.84
C VAL A 204 -2.97 4.96 -6.52
N ARG A 205 -4.18 5.52 -6.44
CA ARG A 205 -4.76 5.94 -5.13
C ARG A 205 -4.76 4.82 -4.08
N GLU A 206 -4.60 3.56 -4.49
CA GLU A 206 -4.52 2.42 -3.58
C GLU A 206 -3.08 1.99 -3.20
N PHE A 207 -2.02 2.50 -3.84
CA PHE A 207 -0.65 2.10 -3.51
C PHE A 207 0.05 3.13 -2.63
N GLY A 208 0.85 2.63 -1.69
CA GLY A 208 1.57 3.40 -0.71
C GLY A 208 0.70 3.92 0.42
N ALA A 209 -0.55 3.42 0.50
CA ALA A 209 -1.56 3.93 1.39
C ALA A 209 -1.09 3.88 2.85
N HIS A 210 -1.33 4.99 3.53
CA HIS A 210 -1.46 4.99 4.96
C HIS A 210 -2.52 3.94 5.33
N THR A 211 -2.25 3.11 6.32
CA THR A 211 -3.21 2.09 6.77
C THR A 211 -3.44 2.24 8.26
N ALA A 212 -4.62 1.86 8.74
CA ALA A 212 -4.91 1.82 10.15
C ALA A 212 -5.19 0.39 10.60
N VAL A 213 -4.82 0.09 11.85
CA VAL A 213 -5.06 -1.21 12.50
C VAL A 213 -5.78 -0.94 13.81
N ASP A 214 -6.89 -1.63 14.00
CA ASP A 214 -7.57 -1.73 15.29
C ASP A 214 -6.81 -2.76 16.13
N ILE A 215 -6.33 -2.34 17.30
CA ILE A 215 -5.54 -3.13 18.23
C ILE A 215 -6.31 -3.22 19.55
N THR A 216 -6.63 -4.43 19.98
CA THR A 216 -7.09 -4.72 21.34
C THR A 216 -5.95 -5.40 22.10
N PHE A 217 -5.66 -4.96 23.33
CA PHE A 217 -4.54 -5.48 24.11
C PHE A 217 -4.77 -5.30 25.61
N VAL A 218 -4.01 -6.03 26.42
CA VAL A 218 -3.88 -5.82 27.88
C VAL A 218 -2.44 -5.40 28.16
N PRO A 219 -2.18 -4.17 28.64
CA PRO A 219 -0.83 -3.72 28.92
C PRO A 219 -0.29 -4.37 30.21
N ASP A 220 0.88 -5.01 30.13
CA ASP A 220 1.65 -5.44 31.29
C ASP A 220 2.49 -4.26 31.81
N VAL A 221 1.87 -3.51 32.73
CA VAL A 221 2.52 -2.40 33.44
C VAL A 221 3.82 -2.80 34.13
N THR A 222 4.09 -4.07 34.43
CA THR A 222 5.37 -4.44 35.07
C THR A 222 6.54 -4.50 34.09
N LYS A 223 6.27 -4.75 32.80
CA LYS A 223 7.29 -4.81 31.73
C LYS A 223 7.40 -3.51 30.95
N ALA A 224 6.28 -2.85 30.67
CA ALA A 224 6.27 -1.59 29.91
C ALA A 224 7.02 -0.45 30.65
N LEU A 225 7.09 -0.52 31.98
CA LEU A 225 7.63 0.51 32.89
C LEU A 225 9.17 0.58 33.05
N SER A 226 9.97 -0.05 32.18
CA SER A 226 11.45 0.05 32.32
C SER A 226 12.02 1.42 31.90
N THR A 227 11.24 2.26 31.22
CA THR A 227 11.61 3.61 30.74
C THR A 227 10.79 4.72 31.42
N SER A 228 11.03 4.91 32.72
CA SER A 228 10.79 6.16 33.48
C SER A 228 9.43 6.87 33.39
N LEU A 229 8.31 6.17 33.59
CA LEU A 229 7.04 6.82 33.93
C LEU A 229 6.52 6.30 35.26
N SER A 230 5.88 7.17 36.03
CA SER A 230 5.44 6.87 37.38
C SER A 230 4.00 6.35 37.37
N ASN A 231 3.78 5.04 37.27
CA ASN A 231 2.55 4.30 37.63
C ASN A 231 1.15 4.83 37.23
N GLU A 232 1.03 5.94 36.51
CA GLU A 232 -0.25 6.56 36.16
C GLU A 232 -0.36 6.64 34.64
N ASN A 233 -1.11 5.65 34.13
CA ASN A 233 -1.74 5.55 32.83
C ASN A 233 -0.82 5.25 31.65
N PHE A 234 -0.91 4.01 31.15
CA PHE A 234 -0.52 3.67 29.80
C PHE A 234 -1.23 4.61 28.82
N GLY A 235 -0.45 5.30 27.99
CA GLY A 235 -0.95 6.36 27.11
C GLY A 235 -0.55 6.15 25.65
N GLU A 236 -1.05 7.03 24.79
CA GLU A 236 -0.75 7.01 23.35
C GLU A 236 0.75 7.03 23.09
N ASP A 237 1.50 7.89 23.79
CA ASP A 237 2.95 8.02 23.62
C ASP A 237 3.71 6.71 23.91
N GLU A 238 3.26 5.94 24.90
CA GLU A 238 3.86 4.66 25.28
C GLU A 238 3.55 3.57 24.25
N LEU A 239 2.31 3.52 23.76
CA LEU A 239 1.94 2.62 22.66
C LEU A 239 2.76 2.91 21.40
N VAL A 240 2.96 4.18 21.05
CA VAL A 240 3.77 4.58 19.90
C VAL A 240 5.24 4.15 20.09
N ASP A 241 5.82 4.31 21.28
CA ASP A 241 7.20 3.87 21.55
C ASP A 241 7.34 2.35 21.39
N ILE A 242 6.41 1.58 21.97
CA ILE A 242 6.37 0.11 21.86
C ILE A 242 6.30 -0.31 20.40
N LEU A 243 5.34 0.23 19.63
CA LEU A 243 5.16 -0.13 18.23
C LEU A 243 6.33 0.33 17.36
N SER A 244 6.93 1.49 17.64
CA SER A 244 8.10 2.01 16.92
C SER A 244 9.31 1.09 17.09
N GLU A 245 9.61 0.68 18.32
CA GLU A 245 10.72 -0.22 18.62
C GLU A 245 10.49 -1.62 18.05
N MET A 246 9.32 -2.21 18.33
CA MET A 246 8.97 -3.57 17.90
C MET A 246 8.97 -3.72 16.37
N LEU A 247 8.43 -2.74 15.65
CA LEU A 247 8.31 -2.80 14.19
C LEU A 247 9.53 -2.23 13.46
N ASN A 248 10.52 -1.67 14.19
CA ASN A 248 11.62 -0.89 13.63
C ASN A 248 11.13 0.20 12.66
N HIS A 249 10.07 0.91 13.04
CA HIS A 249 9.43 1.95 12.23
C HIS A 249 9.51 3.31 12.95
N PRO A 250 9.77 4.44 12.27
CA PRO A 250 9.95 5.73 12.94
C PRO A 250 8.71 6.15 13.75
N ARG A 251 8.94 6.65 14.98
CA ARG A 251 7.89 7.11 15.90
C ARG A 251 6.93 8.09 15.25
N GLU A 252 7.47 9.04 14.46
CA GLU A 252 6.69 10.07 13.75
C GLU A 252 5.78 9.53 12.63
N ALA A 253 5.98 8.27 12.24
CA ALA A 253 5.19 7.60 11.22
C ALA A 253 4.15 6.63 11.83
N ILE A 254 3.94 6.69 13.14
CA ILE A 254 2.90 5.95 13.87
C ILE A 254 1.99 6.98 14.56
N VAL A 255 0.70 6.91 14.29
CA VAL A 255 -0.30 7.85 14.79
C VAL A 255 -1.40 7.09 15.51
N VAL A 256 -1.57 7.34 16.81
CA VAL A 256 -2.72 6.80 17.55
C VAL A 256 -3.91 7.73 17.29
N ILE A 257 -4.91 7.23 16.57
CA ILE A 257 -6.11 7.98 16.20
C ILE A 257 -7.09 8.04 17.38
N SER A 258 -7.21 6.93 18.11
CA SER A 258 -7.99 6.81 19.33
C SER A 258 -7.36 5.75 20.24
N LEU A 259 -7.46 5.96 21.55
CA LEU A 259 -7.10 5.00 22.58
C LEU A 259 -8.10 5.10 23.73
N ASP A 260 -8.83 4.01 23.98
CA ASP A 260 -9.81 3.89 25.05
C ASP A 260 -9.51 2.67 25.93
N PHE A 261 -9.94 2.73 27.20
CA PHE A 261 -9.76 1.63 28.15
C PHE A 261 -11.08 1.16 28.75
N TYR A 262 -11.30 -0.14 28.72
CA TYR A 262 -12.44 -0.82 29.33
C TYR A 262 -11.96 -1.75 30.45
N GLY A 263 -11.63 -1.14 31.59
CA GLY A 263 -10.98 -1.85 32.70
C GLY A 263 -9.48 -1.97 32.43
N GLU A 264 -8.99 -3.19 32.23
CA GLU A 264 -7.58 -3.48 31.92
C GLU A 264 -7.34 -3.66 30.41
N ILE A 265 -8.41 -3.71 29.61
CA ILE A 265 -8.33 -3.89 28.16
C ILE A 265 -8.21 -2.51 27.51
N GLY A 266 -7.14 -2.30 26.75
CA GLY A 266 -6.95 -1.18 25.85
C GLY A 266 -7.47 -1.51 24.46
N GLU A 267 -8.17 -0.55 23.86
CA GLU A 267 -8.57 -0.57 22.45
C GLU A 267 -8.01 0.68 21.78
N ALA A 268 -7.26 0.50 20.70
CA ALA A 268 -6.64 1.58 19.95
C ALA A 268 -6.89 1.44 18.45
N VAL A 269 -7.02 2.57 17.76
CA VAL A 269 -6.92 2.63 16.30
C VAL A 269 -5.60 3.31 15.99
N VAL A 270 -4.69 2.58 15.34
CA VAL A 270 -3.33 3.05 15.07
C VAL A 270 -3.09 3.14 13.58
N GLY A 271 -2.81 4.35 13.11
CA GLY A 271 -2.39 4.62 11.75
C GLY A 271 -0.89 4.49 11.54
N PHE A 272 -0.49 3.87 10.43
CA PHE A 272 0.88 3.72 9.97
C PHE A 272 1.09 4.54 8.71
N LEU A 273 2.03 5.48 8.79
CA LEU A 273 2.43 6.33 7.67
C LEU A 273 3.61 5.73 6.93
N ARG A 274 3.75 6.13 5.66
CA ARG A 274 4.93 5.83 4.86
C ARG A 274 6.15 6.43 5.55
N ALA A 275 7.21 5.64 5.72
CA ALA A 275 8.52 6.13 6.12
C ALA A 275 9.63 5.27 5.52
N ASN A 276 10.81 5.86 5.29
CA ASN A 276 11.97 5.17 4.74
C ASN A 276 11.67 4.33 3.48
N ASN A 277 10.80 4.84 2.59
CA ASN A 277 10.31 4.17 1.37
C ASN A 277 9.54 2.86 1.59
N VAL A 278 9.09 2.58 2.82
CA VAL A 278 8.17 1.48 3.15
C VAL A 278 6.77 2.05 3.35
N ALA A 279 5.76 1.43 2.73
CA ALA A 279 4.37 1.86 2.86
C ALA A 279 3.78 1.52 4.23
N GLY A 280 2.76 2.27 4.67
CA GLY A 280 2.05 2.00 5.92
C GLY A 280 1.41 0.61 5.92
N SER A 281 0.80 0.22 4.81
CA SER A 281 0.28 -1.14 4.51
C SER A 281 1.28 -2.25 4.87
N THR A 282 2.56 -2.06 4.55
CA THR A 282 3.61 -3.05 4.85
C THR A 282 3.88 -3.14 6.34
N ILE A 283 3.91 -2.02 7.05
CA ILE A 283 4.12 -2.01 8.49
C ILE A 283 2.94 -2.65 9.22
N ALA A 284 1.71 -2.45 8.76
CA ALA A 284 0.58 -3.22 9.26
C ALA A 284 0.74 -4.71 8.99
N ASN A 285 1.16 -5.13 7.79
CA ASN A 285 1.43 -6.54 7.52
C ASN A 285 2.51 -7.11 8.44
N VAL A 286 3.57 -6.34 8.77
CA VAL A 286 4.60 -6.72 9.75
C VAL A 286 3.96 -6.93 11.12
N LEU A 287 3.14 -5.97 11.58
CA LEU A 287 2.41 -6.07 12.86
C LEU A 287 1.49 -7.30 12.90
N MET A 288 0.70 -7.53 11.85
CA MET A 288 -0.20 -8.69 11.72
C MET A 288 0.53 -10.03 11.67
N SER A 289 1.80 -10.03 11.23
CA SER A 289 2.64 -11.23 11.15
C SER A 289 3.54 -11.40 12.38
N THR A 290 3.46 -10.48 13.35
CA THR A 290 4.25 -10.54 14.58
C THR A 290 3.69 -11.62 15.52
N GLU A 291 4.57 -12.45 16.08
CA GLU A 291 4.16 -13.52 16.98
C GLU A 291 3.73 -12.96 18.35
N GLU A 292 2.74 -13.60 18.99
CA GLU A 292 2.20 -13.18 20.30
C GLU A 292 3.29 -13.03 21.38
N GLU A 293 4.27 -13.93 21.41
CA GLU A 293 5.41 -13.85 22.34
C GLU A 293 6.21 -12.55 22.18
N THR A 294 6.31 -12.03 20.95
CA THR A 294 6.97 -10.74 20.72
C THR A 294 6.19 -9.60 21.37
N PHE A 295 4.86 -9.58 21.26
CA PHE A 295 4.05 -8.58 21.96
C PHE A 295 4.21 -8.67 23.48
N GLU A 296 4.24 -9.88 24.04
CA GLU A 296 4.43 -10.10 25.48
C GLU A 296 5.80 -9.62 25.97
N ASP A 297 6.84 -9.74 25.14
CA ASP A 297 8.17 -9.22 25.41
C ASP A 297 8.21 -7.70 25.48
N TYR A 298 7.35 -7.02 24.70
CA TYR A 298 7.13 -5.57 24.75
C TYR A 298 6.05 -5.13 25.75
N GLY A 299 5.49 -6.06 26.54
CA GLY A 299 4.52 -5.75 27.58
C GLY A 299 3.09 -5.54 27.09
N LEU A 300 2.73 -6.14 25.95
CA LEU A 300 1.35 -6.21 25.45
C LEU A 300 0.90 -7.69 25.45
N SER A 301 -0.15 -8.04 26.18
CA SER A 301 -0.72 -9.39 26.18
C SER A 301 -2.13 -9.41 25.60
N ASP A 302 -2.64 -10.61 25.29
CA ASP A 302 -3.99 -10.82 24.74
C ASP A 302 -4.26 -9.95 23.50
N VAL A 303 -3.25 -9.82 22.63
CA VAL A 303 -3.31 -8.91 21.47
C VAL A 303 -4.23 -9.48 20.40
N SER A 304 -5.17 -8.66 19.95
CA SER A 304 -6.04 -8.92 18.79
C SER A 304 -5.91 -7.76 17.81
N LEU A 305 -5.74 -8.09 16.53
CA LEU A 305 -5.49 -7.12 15.48
C LEU A 305 -6.52 -7.27 14.35
N VAL A 306 -7.02 -6.14 13.85
CA VAL A 306 -7.92 -6.09 12.69
C VAL A 306 -7.51 -4.90 11.83
N VAL A 307 -7.38 -5.09 10.51
CA VAL A 307 -7.16 -3.96 9.60
C VAL A 307 -8.41 -3.07 9.60
N SER A 308 -8.22 -1.79 9.87
CA SER A 308 -9.29 -0.82 10.00
C SER A 308 -9.65 -0.25 8.63
N ASP A 309 -10.94 0.02 8.41
CA ASP A 309 -11.45 0.66 7.19
C ASP A 309 -11.26 2.20 7.20
N VAL A 310 -10.50 2.73 8.17
CA VAL A 310 -10.24 4.17 8.28
C VAL A 310 -9.35 4.62 7.12
N ASP A 311 -9.92 5.46 6.26
CA ASP A 311 -9.16 6.19 5.24
C ASP A 311 -8.30 7.27 5.92
N LEU A 312 -7.01 6.99 6.02
CA LEU A 312 -6.06 7.91 6.63
C LEU A 312 -5.77 9.12 5.75
N ASP A 313 -5.95 9.04 4.43
CA ASP A 313 -5.74 10.20 3.56
C ASP A 313 -6.78 11.29 3.87
N ASP A 314 -8.02 10.89 4.12
CA ASP A 314 -9.07 11.78 4.62
C ASP A 314 -8.72 12.35 6.00
N TYR A 315 -8.21 11.51 6.91
CA TYR A 315 -7.81 11.94 8.25
C TYR A 315 -6.70 13.01 8.21
N PHE A 316 -5.63 12.80 7.45
CA PHE A 316 -4.52 13.75 7.35
C PHE A 316 -4.88 15.03 6.59
N TYR A 317 -5.78 14.96 5.62
CA TYR A 317 -6.30 16.14 4.95
C TYR A 317 -6.91 17.15 5.95
N PHE A 318 -7.60 16.66 6.98
CA PHE A 318 -8.14 17.51 8.05
C PHE A 318 -7.07 18.00 9.03
N PHE A 319 -6.07 17.19 9.36
CA PHE A 319 -5.02 17.60 10.29
C PHE A 319 -4.07 18.65 9.70
N ASP A 320 -3.64 18.49 8.45
CA ASP A 320 -2.73 19.44 7.80
C ASP A 320 -3.41 20.83 7.63
N THR A 321 -4.67 20.84 7.20
CA THR A 321 -5.45 22.09 7.07
C THR A 321 -5.69 22.81 8.40
N SER A 322 -5.80 22.08 9.52
CA SER A 322 -6.00 22.69 10.84
C SER A 322 -4.76 23.42 11.36
N SER A 323 -3.56 22.93 11.02
CA SER A 323 -2.29 23.55 11.42
C SER A 323 -2.00 24.84 10.64
N ALA A 324 -2.46 24.93 9.39
CA ALA A 324 -2.40 26.13 8.56
C ALA A 324 -3.35 27.27 9.01
N VAL A 325 -4.36 26.98 9.85
CA VAL A 325 -5.34 27.97 10.35
C VAL A 325 -4.94 28.59 11.70
N SER A 326 -3.76 28.23 12.25
CA SER A 326 -3.30 28.71 13.56
C SER A 326 -2.52 30.05 13.55
N SER A 327 -2.99 31.07 12.83
CA SER A 327 -2.47 32.46 13.01
C SER A 327 -3.51 33.56 13.19
N THR A 328 -4.81 33.23 13.28
CA THR A 328 -5.82 34.20 13.74
C THR A 328 -6.42 33.72 15.05
N SER A 329 -6.02 34.40 16.12
CA SER A 329 -6.51 34.23 17.47
C SER A 329 -8.02 34.49 17.54
N ASP A 330 -8.84 33.43 17.48
CA ASP A 330 -10.17 33.45 18.06
C ASP A 330 -10.45 32.11 18.73
N SER A 331 -10.64 32.17 20.04
CA SER A 331 -10.95 31.03 20.89
C SER A 331 -12.38 30.57 20.64
N SER A 332 -12.57 29.55 19.81
CA SER A 332 -13.79 28.76 19.80
C SER A 332 -13.47 27.32 20.13
N SER A 333 -14.12 26.82 21.19
CA SER A 333 -14.07 25.46 21.70
C SER A 333 -14.27 24.40 20.61
N PHE A 334 -13.29 23.51 20.46
CA PHE A 334 -13.49 22.24 19.78
C PHE A 334 -14.50 21.40 20.59
N THR A 335 -15.61 21.04 19.95
CA THR A 335 -16.52 20.02 20.44
C THR A 335 -15.93 18.65 20.11
N ASN A 336 -15.58 17.88 21.14
CA ASN A 336 -15.33 16.45 21.04
C ASN A 336 -16.47 15.77 20.28
N PHE A 337 -16.17 15.12 19.15
CA PHE A 337 -17.03 14.07 18.61
C PHE A 337 -16.91 12.86 19.53
N ARG A 338 -17.65 12.90 20.64
CA ARG A 338 -17.91 11.73 21.47
C ARG A 338 -19.09 11.01 20.85
N SER A 339 -18.93 9.73 20.59
CA SER A 339 -19.98 8.82 20.17
C SER A 339 -21.16 8.90 21.15
N ASP A 340 -22.33 9.30 20.64
CA ASP A 340 -23.56 9.20 21.41
C ASP A 340 -23.93 7.72 21.55
N SER A 341 -23.94 7.28 22.80
CA SER A 341 -24.43 6.00 23.26
C SER A 341 -25.85 5.71 22.76
N LEU A 342 -26.03 4.56 22.11
CA LEU A 342 -27.33 3.90 21.96
C LEU A 342 -27.76 3.37 23.34
N SER A 343 -28.71 4.06 23.97
CA SER A 343 -29.50 3.52 25.08
C SER A 343 -30.89 3.11 24.58
N ASP A 344 -31.17 1.81 24.69
CA ASP A 344 -32.45 1.11 24.84
C ASP A 344 -33.65 1.42 23.93
N SER A 345 -34.06 0.39 23.16
CA SER A 345 -35.40 -0.22 23.30
C SER A 345 -35.36 -1.73 23.08
#